data_AF-A0A220W4H7-F1
#
_entry.id   AF-A0A220W4H7-F1
#
_cell.length_a   1.000
_cell.length_b   1.000
_cell.length_c   1.000
_cell.angle_alpha   90.00
_cell.angle_beta   90.00
_cell.angle_gamma   90.00
#
_symmetry.space_group_name_H-M   'P 1'
#
loop_
_entity.id
_entity.type
_entity.pdbx_description
1 polymer ?
#
loop_
_entity_poly.entity_id
_entity_poly.type
_entity_poly.pdbx_seq_one_letter_code
_entity_poly.pdbx_strand_id
1 'polypeptide(L)'
;MGMTDEAFQTKLENYCTKTFGTDGKLEQLRRLSGGASMESWAFAYGGEEFVLRRLPSGLSPDDAGLRGVPLATQADIIELARTAGVTAPEVRGRLSPEDDIGEGFIMSKAAGETLPHKILGNPDFAEAERKLTRQCARELAAIHRIPVRSITAPLEYFSPAELIRLQKEKYDEIGGHIPIYEYAFHWLDRNVPDASDKYLVHGDFRMGNLMIGHQGLSAVLDWELVRLGDPVQDIAYLCTPSWRFGQYEKVAGGFDSAESLLRAYAEASGSEVDPDRFRFWLIYSTLWWGVACMVMGQIWRSHGDRSLERTVIGRRVSEVEIDLALLFEEILPGEICSPLDWSIPDERAETGETGYGELLTALGEWNTEHVQPGLDGHAKFQSRVAGNALGIARRQAEWGPDFREASRARLAAIGYDHGQLCTGLSNGDIGITAPTVWDHLRLSALERLSIDQPKYAGLKVALKKWSSS
;
A
#
# COMPACT_ATOMS: atom_id res chain seq x y z
N MET A 1 6.18 28.77 15.91
CA MET A 1 6.27 29.46 14.60
C MET A 1 7.08 28.56 13.68
N GLY A 2 6.55 28.21 12.51
CA GLY A 2 7.27 27.36 11.56
C GLY A 2 8.52 28.06 11.02
N MET A 3 9.56 27.28 10.70
CA MET A 3 10.76 27.77 10.02
C MET A 3 10.39 28.24 8.61
N THR A 4 10.92 29.40 8.19
CA THR A 4 10.76 29.86 6.80
C THR A 4 11.64 29.03 5.86
N ASP A 5 11.27 28.93 4.58
CA ASP A 5 12.05 28.18 3.58
C ASP A 5 13.48 28.72 3.45
N GLU A 6 13.68 30.05 3.53
CA GLU A 6 15.01 30.68 3.51
C GLU A 6 15.85 30.32 4.74
N ALA A 7 15.24 30.31 5.93
CA ALA A 7 15.94 29.91 7.15
C ALA A 7 16.31 28.42 7.12
N PHE A 8 15.43 27.58 6.59
CA PHE A 8 15.69 26.16 6.39
C PHE A 8 16.86 25.93 5.43
N GLN A 9 16.85 26.59 4.27
CA GLN A 9 17.92 26.50 3.28
C GLN A 9 19.27 26.91 3.87
N THR A 10 19.32 28.04 4.59
CA THR A 10 20.56 28.55 5.21
C THR A 10 21.12 27.55 6.22
N LYS A 11 20.26 26.97 7.07
CA LYS A 11 20.71 25.99 8.08
C LYS A 11 21.15 24.67 7.45
N LEU A 12 20.45 24.20 6.42
CA LEU A 12 20.86 23.01 5.68
C LEU A 12 22.22 23.21 5.01
N GLU A 13 22.47 24.38 4.43
CA GLU A 13 23.77 24.72 3.84
C GLU A 13 24.87 24.73 4.90
N ASN A 14 24.65 25.36 6.06
CA ASN A 14 25.59 25.33 7.19
C ASN A 14 25.89 23.90 7.68
N TYR A 15 24.86 23.05 7.77
CA TYR A 15 25.03 21.64 8.13
C TYR A 15 25.91 20.92 7.10
N CYS A 16 25.66 21.14 5.80
CA CYS A 16 26.43 20.52 4.73
C CYS A 16 27.90 20.95 4.76
N THR A 17 28.18 22.24 4.99
CA THR A 17 29.55 22.75 5.13
C THR A 17 30.28 22.09 6.31
N LYS A 18 29.61 22.00 7.47
CA LYS A 18 30.15 21.35 8.68
C LYS A 18 30.42 19.85 8.45
N THR A 19 29.54 19.16 7.74
CA THR A 19 29.54 17.69 7.66
C THR A 19 30.36 17.16 6.48
N PHE A 20 30.29 17.81 5.31
CA PHE A 20 30.91 17.33 4.07
C PHE A 20 32.23 18.06 3.74
N GLY A 21 32.56 19.15 4.43
CA GLY A 21 33.91 19.73 4.41
C GLY A 21 34.34 20.39 3.10
N THR A 22 33.41 21.00 2.36
CA THR A 22 33.70 21.73 1.12
C THR A 22 33.15 23.15 1.16
N ASP A 23 33.72 24.08 0.37
CA ASP A 23 33.05 25.35 -0.02
C ASP A 23 31.94 25.07 -1.06
N GLY A 24 31.16 24.01 -0.81
CA GLY A 24 30.06 23.61 -1.66
C GLY A 24 28.90 24.60 -1.52
N LYS A 25 28.16 24.78 -2.61
CA LYS A 25 26.92 25.57 -2.61
C LYS A 25 25.72 24.64 -2.58
N LEU A 26 24.70 24.99 -1.79
CA LEU A 26 23.41 24.31 -1.84
C LEU A 26 22.64 24.70 -3.10
N GLU A 27 22.28 23.71 -3.91
CA GLU A 27 21.60 23.90 -5.19
C GLU A 27 20.42 22.95 -5.35
N GLN A 28 19.47 23.33 -6.22
CA GLN A 28 18.33 22.49 -6.62
C GLN A 28 17.48 21.91 -5.47
N LEU A 29 17.46 22.59 -4.31
CA LEU A 29 16.64 22.18 -3.17
C LEU A 29 15.17 22.15 -3.57
N ARG A 30 14.56 20.97 -3.47
CA ARG A 30 13.13 20.79 -3.74
C ARG A 30 12.55 19.68 -2.89
N ARG A 31 11.31 19.88 -2.47
CA ARG A 31 10.54 18.83 -1.80
C ARG A 31 10.13 17.77 -2.82
N LEU A 32 10.35 16.51 -2.49
CA LEU A 32 9.87 15.38 -3.27
C LEU A 32 8.40 15.12 -2.90
N SER A 33 7.59 14.78 -3.91
CA SER A 33 6.22 14.35 -3.70
C SER A 33 6.21 12.87 -3.24
N GLY A 34 5.81 12.60 -2.01
CA GLY A 34 5.66 11.24 -1.50
C GLY A 34 5.69 11.18 0.03
N GLY A 35 4.73 10.47 0.62
CA GLY A 35 4.62 10.25 2.06
C GLY A 35 3.73 11.28 2.77
N ALA A 36 2.71 10.81 3.46
CA ALA A 36 1.85 11.64 4.32
C ALA A 36 2.40 11.76 5.76
N SER A 37 3.45 11.00 6.10
CA SER A 37 4.09 10.89 7.42
C SER A 37 5.46 11.58 7.52
N MET A 38 6.20 11.71 6.41
CA MET A 38 7.61 12.16 6.38
C MET A 38 7.86 13.19 5.27
N GLU A 39 8.83 14.09 5.46
CA GLU A 39 9.32 14.97 4.40
C GLU A 39 10.60 14.44 3.78
N SER A 40 10.63 14.33 2.45
CA SER A 40 11.84 14.05 1.68
C SER A 40 12.21 15.24 0.80
N TRP A 41 13.45 15.68 0.87
CA TRP A 41 13.98 16.82 0.11
C TRP A 41 15.16 16.37 -0.73
N ALA A 42 15.12 16.62 -2.03
CA ALA A 42 16.27 16.42 -2.91
C ALA A 42 17.04 17.73 -3.05
N PHE A 43 18.37 17.65 -3.05
CA PHE A 43 19.25 18.79 -3.25
C PHE A 43 20.61 18.34 -3.80
N ALA A 44 21.38 19.29 -4.30
CA ALA A 44 22.78 19.12 -4.65
C ALA A 44 23.66 19.96 -3.72
N TYR A 45 24.82 19.44 -3.37
CA TYR A 45 25.82 20.17 -2.59
C TYR A 45 27.22 19.78 -3.06
N GLY A 46 28.02 20.76 -3.46
CA GLY A 46 29.38 20.52 -3.95
C GLY A 46 29.45 19.62 -5.20
N GLY A 47 28.40 19.59 -6.03
CA GLY A 47 28.30 18.75 -7.24
C GLY A 47 27.81 17.32 -7.00
N GLU A 48 27.58 16.91 -5.74
CA GLU A 48 26.97 15.63 -5.39
C GLU A 48 25.46 15.80 -5.12
N GLU A 49 24.66 14.77 -5.40
CA GLU A 49 23.22 14.79 -5.15
C GLU A 49 22.83 14.00 -3.89
N PHE A 50 21.93 14.58 -3.11
CA PHE A 50 21.51 14.06 -1.81
C PHE A 50 19.99 14.03 -1.66
N VAL A 51 19.53 13.22 -0.70
CA VAL A 51 18.17 13.24 -0.18
C VAL A 51 18.22 13.41 1.33
N LEU A 52 17.53 14.43 1.84
CA LEU A 52 17.26 14.60 3.27
C LEU A 52 15.89 13.98 3.58
N ARG A 53 15.86 13.05 4.53
CA ARG A 53 14.62 12.52 5.12
C ARG A 53 14.46 13.10 6.52
N ARG A 54 13.32 13.76 6.79
CA ARG A 54 13.08 14.43 8.07
C ARG A 54 11.62 14.34 8.53
N LEU A 55 11.40 14.48 9.83
CA LEU A 55 10.06 14.68 10.39
C LEU A 55 9.57 16.10 10.07
N PRO A 56 8.29 16.27 9.67
CA PRO A 56 7.70 17.60 9.58
C PRO A 56 7.71 18.32 10.93
N SER A 57 7.88 19.65 10.93
CA SER A 57 7.90 20.42 12.17
C SER A 57 6.56 20.33 12.92
N GLY A 58 6.59 19.86 14.18
CA GLY A 58 5.42 19.84 15.07
C GLY A 58 4.61 18.55 15.10
N LEU A 59 5.11 17.46 14.48
CA LEU A 59 4.52 16.13 14.58
C LEU A 59 5.42 15.18 15.38
N SER A 60 4.82 14.37 16.24
CA SER A 60 5.46 13.20 16.87
C SER A 60 5.41 12.00 15.91
N PRO A 61 6.42 11.10 15.91
CA PRO A 61 6.34 9.81 15.21
C PRO A 61 5.06 9.01 15.50
N ASP A 62 4.46 9.21 16.67
CA ASP A 62 3.26 8.53 17.14
C ASP A 62 1.94 9.08 16.55
N ASP A 63 1.95 10.28 15.96
CA ASP A 63 0.71 10.99 15.58
C ASP A 63 0.03 10.45 14.31
N ALA A 64 0.74 9.65 13.50
CA ALA A 64 0.29 9.27 12.15
C ALA A 64 -0.51 7.95 12.05
N GLY A 65 -0.70 7.22 13.16
CA GLY A 65 -1.51 5.98 13.19
C GLY A 65 -0.93 4.77 12.43
N LEU A 66 0.12 4.93 11.64
CA LEU A 66 1.02 3.87 11.17
C LEU A 66 2.37 4.05 11.87
N ARG A 67 2.69 3.16 12.83
CA ARG A 67 3.94 3.17 13.58
C ARG A 67 5.11 2.79 12.67
N GLY A 68 5.94 3.75 12.31
CA GLY A 68 7.27 3.50 11.75
C GLY A 68 8.35 3.56 12.83
N VAL A 69 9.52 2.99 12.56
CA VAL A 69 10.69 3.12 13.45
C VAL A 69 11.29 4.55 13.37
N PRO A 70 11.93 5.04 14.44
CA PRO A 70 12.57 6.36 14.46
C PRO A 70 13.58 6.58 13.32
N LEU A 71 13.79 7.83 12.90
CA LEU A 71 14.68 8.15 11.77
C LEU A 71 16.14 7.72 12.03
N ALA A 72 16.60 7.84 13.27
CA ALA A 72 17.92 7.34 13.68
C ALA A 72 18.04 5.82 13.48
N THR A 73 17.00 5.06 13.86
CA THR A 73 16.93 3.61 13.64
C THR A 73 16.89 3.27 12.16
N GLN A 74 16.16 4.01 11.33
CA GLN A 74 16.18 3.82 9.88
C GLN A 74 17.61 3.98 9.33
N ALA A 75 18.33 5.02 9.75
CA ALA A 75 19.72 5.24 9.32
C ALA A 75 20.65 4.09 9.74
N ASP A 76 20.56 3.62 10.99
CA ASP A 76 21.34 2.48 11.49
C ASP A 76 21.10 1.21 10.66
N ILE A 77 19.83 0.92 10.35
CA ILE A 77 19.44 -0.25 9.57
C ILE A 77 19.91 -0.13 8.11
N ILE A 78 19.81 1.04 7.50
CA ILE A 78 20.28 1.26 6.12
C ILE A 78 21.79 1.01 6.02
N GLU A 79 22.59 1.51 6.98
CA GLU A 79 24.04 1.29 7.03
C GLU A 79 24.38 -0.19 7.25
N LEU A 80 23.65 -0.87 8.14
CA LEU A 80 23.80 -2.31 8.37
C LEU A 80 23.45 -3.12 7.11
N ALA A 81 22.34 -2.79 6.45
CA ALA A 81 21.89 -3.44 5.22
C ALA A 81 22.93 -3.29 4.10
N ARG A 82 23.49 -2.10 3.92
CA ARG A 82 24.60 -1.87 2.97
C ARG A 82 25.82 -2.73 3.29
N THR A 83 26.21 -2.80 4.56
CA THR A 83 27.34 -3.62 5.00
C THR A 83 27.11 -5.12 4.73
N ALA A 84 25.85 -5.56 4.78
CA ALA A 84 25.43 -6.91 4.44
C ALA A 84 25.26 -7.17 2.92
N GLY A 85 25.51 -6.17 2.08
CA GLY A 85 25.46 -6.29 0.63
C GLY A 85 24.10 -5.96 0.00
N VAL A 86 23.16 -5.40 0.75
CA VAL A 86 21.90 -4.86 0.21
C VAL A 86 22.20 -3.58 -0.55
N THR A 87 21.61 -3.44 -1.74
CA THR A 87 21.70 -2.21 -2.53
C THR A 87 20.81 -1.15 -1.90
N ALA A 88 21.29 -0.40 -0.89
CA ALA A 88 20.56 0.70 -0.25
C ALA A 88 21.35 2.02 -0.32
N PRO A 89 20.76 3.22 -0.18
CA PRO A 89 21.49 4.49 -0.24
C PRO A 89 22.51 4.65 0.90
N GLU A 90 23.66 5.27 0.63
CA GLU A 90 24.65 5.57 1.67
C GLU A 90 24.15 6.69 2.58
N VAL A 91 24.13 6.46 3.89
CA VAL A 91 23.89 7.52 4.88
C VAL A 91 25.14 8.38 4.96
N ARG A 92 24.98 9.67 4.66
CA ARG A 92 26.07 10.65 4.57
C ARG A 92 26.12 11.58 5.78
N GLY A 93 25.00 11.75 6.49
CA GLY A 93 24.93 12.58 7.67
C GLY A 93 23.67 12.31 8.50
N ARG A 94 23.75 12.61 9.80
CA ARG A 94 22.66 12.47 10.77
C ARG A 94 22.45 13.80 11.47
N LEU A 95 21.21 14.28 11.50
CA LEU A 95 20.88 15.53 12.15
C LEU A 95 20.87 15.35 13.67
N SER A 96 21.47 16.29 14.37
CA SER A 96 21.38 16.40 15.83
C SER A 96 20.50 17.60 16.23
N PRO A 97 20.01 17.66 17.48
CA PRO A 97 19.21 18.78 17.94
C PRO A 97 19.89 20.15 17.75
N GLU A 98 21.22 20.20 17.79
CA GLU A 98 22.02 21.41 17.62
C GLU A 98 22.02 21.95 16.19
N ASP A 99 21.67 21.14 15.19
CA ASP A 99 21.59 21.58 13.79
C ASP A 99 20.31 22.40 13.51
N ASP A 100 19.34 22.37 14.43
CA ASP A 100 18.11 23.18 14.43
C ASP A 100 17.32 23.13 13.10
N ILE A 101 17.34 21.96 12.42
CA ILE A 101 16.61 21.64 11.18
C ILE A 101 15.60 20.49 11.31
N GLY A 102 15.42 20.00 12.54
CA GLY A 102 14.54 18.88 12.90
C GLY A 102 15.29 17.55 12.98
N GLU A 103 14.57 16.48 13.32
CA GLU A 103 15.12 15.12 13.30
C GLU A 103 15.16 14.61 11.86
N GLY A 104 16.28 13.98 11.48
CA GLY A 104 16.46 13.44 10.13
C GLY A 104 17.86 12.93 9.85
N PHE A 105 18.03 12.44 8.64
CA PHE A 105 19.32 12.00 8.11
C PHE A 105 19.40 12.32 6.61
N ILE A 106 20.64 12.48 6.14
CA ILE A 106 20.97 12.76 4.74
C ILE A 106 21.61 11.51 4.15
N MET A 107 21.18 11.15 2.94
CA MET A 107 21.73 10.04 2.18
C MET A 107 22.11 10.47 0.76
N SER A 108 23.01 9.74 0.13
CA SER A 108 23.31 9.88 -1.29
C SER A 108 22.05 9.59 -2.12
N LYS A 109 21.77 10.40 -3.14
CA LYS A 109 20.59 10.20 -4.00
C LYS A 109 20.83 9.02 -4.96
N ALA A 110 20.00 7.99 -4.87
CA ALA A 110 20.01 6.89 -5.82
C ALA A 110 19.45 7.34 -7.19
N ALA A 111 20.10 6.91 -8.28
CA ALA A 111 19.66 7.20 -9.63
C ALA A 111 18.61 6.18 -10.11
N GLY A 112 17.53 6.65 -10.73
CA GLY A 112 16.52 5.79 -11.33
C GLY A 112 15.11 6.39 -11.27
N GLU A 113 14.13 5.51 -11.44
CA GLU A 113 12.70 5.79 -11.33
C GLU A 113 12.08 4.82 -10.33
N THR A 114 11.05 5.27 -9.60
CA THR A 114 10.28 4.44 -8.65
C THR A 114 8.84 4.23 -9.11
N LEU A 115 8.37 4.99 -10.09
CA LEU A 115 6.99 4.93 -10.60
C LEU A 115 6.81 3.76 -11.57
N PRO A 116 6.02 2.74 -11.22
CA PRO A 116 5.98 1.49 -12.00
C PRO A 116 5.42 1.66 -13.41
N HIS A 117 4.48 2.58 -13.63
CA HIS A 117 3.94 2.89 -14.96
C HIS A 117 4.95 3.53 -15.91
N LYS A 118 6.10 4.02 -15.41
CA LYS A 118 7.22 4.49 -16.23
C LYS A 118 8.29 3.44 -16.47
N ILE A 119 8.29 2.37 -15.67
CA ILE A 119 9.29 1.30 -15.69
C ILE A 119 8.76 0.11 -16.49
N LEU A 120 7.61 -0.44 -16.07
CA LEU A 120 7.07 -1.68 -16.58
C LEU A 120 6.54 -1.50 -18.01
N GLY A 121 7.04 -2.31 -18.94
CA GLY A 121 6.70 -2.24 -20.36
C GLY A 121 7.37 -1.07 -21.10
N ASN A 122 8.24 -0.30 -20.44
CA ASN A 122 9.00 0.77 -21.09
C ASN A 122 10.28 0.19 -21.75
N PRO A 123 10.50 0.39 -23.06
CA PRO A 123 11.72 -0.07 -23.74
C PRO A 123 13.03 0.39 -23.08
N ASP A 124 13.06 1.60 -22.50
CA ASP A 124 14.25 2.16 -21.84
C ASP A 124 14.64 1.41 -20.55
N PHE A 125 13.71 0.64 -19.98
CA PHE A 125 13.88 -0.17 -18.77
C PHE A 125 13.83 -1.67 -19.06
N ALA A 126 13.75 -2.10 -20.33
CA ALA A 126 13.56 -3.51 -20.67
C ALA A 126 14.68 -4.42 -20.13
N GLU A 127 15.92 -3.93 -20.07
CA GLU A 127 17.04 -4.66 -19.46
C GLU A 127 16.92 -4.77 -17.94
N ALA A 128 16.45 -3.71 -17.28
CA ALA A 128 16.15 -3.73 -15.86
C ALA A 128 15.00 -4.69 -15.54
N GLU A 129 13.89 -4.61 -16.28
CA GLU A 129 12.69 -5.45 -16.10
C GLU A 129 13.05 -6.95 -16.18
N ARG A 130 13.89 -7.35 -17.16
CA ARG A 130 14.39 -8.74 -17.29
C ARG A 130 15.22 -9.23 -16.08
N LYS A 131 15.76 -8.34 -15.27
CA LYS A 131 16.59 -8.65 -14.10
C LYS A 131 15.82 -8.57 -12.79
N LEU A 132 14.69 -7.87 -12.74
CA LEU A 132 13.97 -7.54 -11.51
C LEU A 132 13.72 -8.75 -10.63
N THR A 133 13.18 -9.85 -11.17
CA THR A 133 12.89 -11.07 -10.38
C THR A 133 14.11 -11.56 -9.61
N ARG A 134 15.26 -11.70 -10.29
CA ARG A 134 16.51 -12.17 -9.67
C ARG A 134 17.18 -11.11 -8.80
N GLN A 135 16.95 -9.82 -9.05
CA GLN A 135 17.49 -8.74 -8.22
C GLN A 135 16.70 -8.61 -6.93
N CYS A 136 15.37 -8.51 -7.00
CA CYS A 136 14.48 -8.50 -5.83
C CYS A 136 14.71 -9.71 -4.92
N ALA A 137 14.79 -10.91 -5.50
CA ALA A 137 15.10 -12.12 -4.73
C ALA A 137 16.45 -12.06 -4.00
N ARG A 138 17.48 -11.48 -4.64
CA ARG A 138 18.81 -11.31 -4.04
C ARG A 138 18.82 -10.26 -2.93
N GLU A 139 18.16 -9.13 -3.14
CA GLU A 139 18.02 -8.10 -2.11
C GLU A 139 17.28 -8.66 -0.89
N LEU A 140 16.11 -9.30 -1.08
CA LEU A 140 15.37 -9.94 0.01
C LEU A 140 16.22 -10.99 0.74
N ALA A 141 16.92 -11.87 0.00
CA ALA A 141 17.81 -12.84 0.62
C ALA A 141 18.96 -12.20 1.41
N ALA A 142 19.52 -11.08 0.93
CA ALA A 142 20.56 -10.34 1.63
C ALA A 142 20.02 -9.71 2.93
N ILE A 143 18.82 -9.10 2.88
CA ILE A 143 18.14 -8.54 4.06
C ILE A 143 17.90 -9.64 5.10
N HIS A 144 17.29 -10.75 4.68
CA HIS A 144 16.92 -11.85 5.58
C HIS A 144 18.13 -12.61 6.14
N ARG A 145 19.33 -12.44 5.58
CA ARG A 145 20.57 -13.05 6.11
C ARG A 145 21.27 -12.21 7.17
N ILE A 146 20.85 -10.96 7.38
CA ILE A 146 21.45 -10.09 8.40
C ILE A 146 21.26 -10.77 9.77
N PRO A 147 22.34 -11.13 10.48
CA PRO A 147 22.20 -11.79 11.77
C PRO A 147 21.54 -10.86 12.78
N VAL A 148 20.52 -11.34 13.50
CA VAL A 148 19.81 -10.53 14.50
C VAL A 148 20.75 -9.92 15.55
N ARG A 149 21.81 -10.65 15.94
CA ARG A 149 22.85 -10.17 16.86
C ARG A 149 23.63 -8.94 16.37
N SER A 150 23.61 -8.66 15.07
CA SER A 150 24.26 -7.50 14.46
C SER A 150 23.37 -6.26 14.49
N ILE A 151 22.08 -6.41 14.84
CA ILE A 151 21.13 -5.31 14.94
C ILE A 151 21.27 -4.71 16.35
N THR A 152 21.79 -3.49 16.42
CA THR A 152 21.95 -2.76 17.68
C THR A 152 20.73 -1.93 18.05
N ALA A 153 19.87 -1.62 17.07
CA ALA A 153 18.63 -0.89 17.30
C ALA A 153 17.56 -1.78 17.97
N PRO A 154 16.72 -1.22 18.85
CA PRO A 154 15.64 -1.96 19.49
C PRO A 154 14.49 -2.19 18.49
N LEU A 155 14.59 -3.26 17.68
CA LEU A 155 13.51 -3.68 16.81
C LEU A 155 12.57 -4.63 17.54
N GLU A 156 11.27 -4.33 17.47
CA GLU A 156 10.23 -5.20 17.99
C GLU A 156 10.10 -6.47 17.12
N TYR A 157 9.81 -7.59 17.77
CA TYR A 157 9.38 -8.82 17.11
C TYR A 157 7.89 -9.01 17.39
N PHE A 158 7.14 -9.32 16.34
CA PHE A 158 5.77 -9.76 16.46
C PHE A 158 5.64 -11.14 15.81
N SER A 159 5.13 -12.12 16.56
CA SER A 159 4.75 -13.39 15.96
C SER A 159 3.59 -13.19 14.97
N PRO A 160 3.38 -14.12 14.02
CA PRO A 160 2.27 -14.00 13.08
C PRO A 160 0.90 -13.90 13.78
N ALA A 161 0.69 -14.63 14.89
CA ALA A 161 -0.51 -14.54 15.71
C ALA A 161 -0.68 -13.16 16.36
N GLU A 162 0.40 -12.56 16.90
CA GLU A 162 0.35 -11.21 17.45
C GLU A 162 0.03 -10.16 16.40
N LEU A 163 0.58 -10.30 15.19
CA LEU A 163 0.29 -9.41 14.06
C LEU A 163 -1.20 -9.46 13.67
N ILE A 164 -1.79 -10.66 13.57
CA ILE A 164 -3.23 -10.82 13.33
C ILE A 164 -4.03 -10.14 14.43
N ARG A 165 -3.71 -10.39 15.70
CA ARG A 165 -4.39 -9.79 16.85
C ARG A 165 -4.34 -8.27 16.82
N LEU A 166 -3.16 -7.67 16.66
CA LEU A 166 -2.97 -6.22 16.61
C LEU A 166 -3.75 -5.60 15.44
N GLN A 167 -3.76 -6.26 14.29
CA GLN A 167 -4.50 -5.80 13.13
C GLN A 167 -6.02 -5.90 13.33
N LYS A 168 -6.51 -6.98 13.96
CA LYS A 168 -7.93 -7.14 14.30
C LYS A 168 -8.37 -6.09 15.31
N GLU A 169 -7.58 -5.88 16.37
CA GLU A 169 -7.83 -4.83 17.36
C GLU A 169 -7.91 -3.45 16.71
N LYS A 170 -6.98 -3.13 15.80
CA LYS A 170 -7.02 -1.85 15.11
C LYS A 170 -8.25 -1.71 14.20
N TYR A 171 -8.61 -2.78 13.50
CA TYR A 171 -9.79 -2.83 12.65
C TYR A 171 -11.09 -2.65 13.47
N ASP A 172 -11.20 -3.28 14.65
CA ASP A 172 -12.35 -3.14 15.54
C ASP A 172 -12.42 -1.73 16.17
N GLU A 173 -11.28 -1.19 16.61
CA GLU A 173 -11.15 0.16 17.18
C GLU A 173 -11.71 1.24 16.23
N ILE A 174 -11.50 1.08 14.91
CA ILE A 174 -11.93 2.06 13.89
C ILE A 174 -13.31 1.75 13.29
N GLY A 175 -14.05 0.81 13.87
CA GLY A 175 -15.43 0.46 13.49
C GLY A 175 -15.53 -0.49 12.30
N GLY A 176 -14.57 -1.41 12.15
CA GLY A 176 -14.57 -2.43 11.11
C GLY A 176 -15.75 -3.39 11.21
N HIS A 177 -16.52 -3.47 10.13
CA HIS A 177 -17.65 -4.40 9.98
C HIS A 177 -17.85 -4.80 8.51
N ILE A 178 -16.83 -5.44 7.92
CA ILE A 178 -16.78 -5.87 6.52
C ILE A 178 -16.75 -7.41 6.52
N PRO A 179 -17.82 -8.09 6.06
CA PRO A 179 -17.95 -9.55 6.18
C PRO A 179 -16.74 -10.37 5.69
N ILE A 180 -16.17 -10.04 4.52
CA ILE A 180 -15.02 -10.78 4.00
C ILE A 180 -13.72 -10.51 4.79
N TYR A 181 -13.60 -9.36 5.47
CA TYR A 181 -12.48 -9.10 6.37
C TYR A 181 -12.62 -9.91 7.66
N GLU A 182 -13.83 -10.02 8.21
CA GLU A 182 -14.10 -10.89 9.37
C GLU A 182 -13.71 -12.33 9.07
N TYR A 183 -14.12 -12.85 7.91
CA TYR A 183 -13.71 -14.17 7.46
C TYR A 183 -12.19 -14.26 7.26
N ALA A 184 -11.54 -13.23 6.71
CA ALA A 184 -10.10 -13.24 6.51
C ALA A 184 -9.33 -13.30 7.84
N PHE A 185 -9.75 -12.54 8.85
CA PHE A 185 -9.18 -12.64 10.20
C PHE A 185 -9.38 -14.03 10.80
N HIS A 186 -10.58 -14.59 10.69
CA HIS A 186 -10.86 -15.95 11.15
C HIS A 186 -9.98 -16.99 10.45
N TRP A 187 -9.87 -16.91 9.12
CA TRP A 187 -9.03 -17.82 8.34
C TRP A 187 -7.55 -17.68 8.72
N LEU A 188 -7.04 -16.46 8.89
CA LEU A 188 -5.67 -16.22 9.31
C LEU A 188 -5.38 -16.83 10.70
N ASP A 189 -6.26 -16.64 11.68
CA ASP A 189 -6.11 -17.21 13.03
C ASP A 189 -6.06 -18.75 13.01
N ARG A 190 -6.80 -19.39 12.09
CA ARG A 190 -6.80 -20.86 11.93
C ARG A 190 -5.62 -21.42 11.14
N ASN A 191 -4.89 -20.58 10.40
CA ASN A 191 -3.82 -21.00 9.48
C ASN A 191 -2.47 -20.35 9.82
N VAL A 192 -2.29 -19.90 11.06
CA VAL A 192 -1.05 -19.27 11.54
C VAL A 192 0.15 -20.21 11.32
N PRO A 193 1.19 -19.78 10.61
CA PRO A 193 2.39 -20.59 10.41
C PRO A 193 3.24 -20.65 11.69
N ASP A 194 3.93 -21.77 11.90
CA ASP A 194 4.98 -21.84 12.91
C ASP A 194 6.23 -21.09 12.41
N ALA A 195 6.42 -19.87 12.90
CA ALA A 195 7.50 -18.97 12.51
C ALA A 195 8.31 -18.51 13.75
N SER A 196 8.93 -19.46 14.44
CA SER A 196 9.72 -19.21 15.66
C SER A 196 11.01 -18.42 15.41
N ASP A 197 11.59 -18.56 14.22
CA ASP A 197 12.84 -17.91 13.86
C ASP A 197 12.64 -16.43 13.50
N LYS A 198 13.56 -15.58 13.98
CA LYS A 198 13.49 -14.12 13.83
C LYS A 198 14.45 -13.66 12.76
N TYR A 199 13.91 -13.00 11.74
CA TYR A 199 14.69 -12.39 10.67
C TYR A 199 14.41 -10.90 10.60
N LEU A 200 15.37 -10.13 10.12
CA LEU A 200 15.09 -8.74 9.74
C LEU A 200 14.16 -8.76 8.52
N VAL A 201 13.05 -8.05 8.59
CA VAL A 201 12.14 -7.84 7.47
C VAL A 201 12.04 -6.35 7.17
N HIS A 202 12.04 -6.00 5.88
CA HIS A 202 11.89 -4.64 5.39
C HIS A 202 10.51 -4.07 5.74
N GLY A 203 9.46 -4.89 5.64
CA GLY A 203 8.09 -4.54 6.01
C GLY A 203 7.31 -3.78 4.94
N ASP A 204 7.98 -3.05 4.05
CA ASP A 204 7.37 -2.35 2.89
C ASP A 204 8.11 -2.63 1.57
N PHE A 205 8.53 -3.89 1.32
CA PHE A 205 9.28 -4.26 0.10
C PHE A 205 8.33 -4.35 -1.11
N ARG A 206 8.20 -3.26 -1.87
CA ARG A 206 7.35 -3.16 -3.07
C ARG A 206 7.97 -2.25 -4.12
N MET A 207 7.55 -2.36 -5.38
CA MET A 207 8.08 -1.58 -6.51
C MET A 207 8.19 -0.07 -6.25
N GLY A 208 7.22 0.54 -5.56
CA GLY A 208 7.28 1.98 -5.25
C GLY A 208 8.42 2.39 -4.31
N ASN A 209 9.06 1.43 -3.65
CA ASN A 209 10.20 1.60 -2.77
C ASN A 209 11.49 0.99 -3.35
N LEU A 210 11.46 0.57 -4.61
CA LEU A 210 12.63 0.13 -5.35
C LEU A 210 12.99 1.20 -6.37
N MET A 211 14.19 1.75 -6.26
CA MET A 211 14.76 2.61 -7.29
C MET A 211 15.28 1.72 -8.42
N ILE A 212 14.77 1.93 -9.64
CA ILE A 212 15.16 1.16 -10.81
C ILE A 212 15.87 2.08 -11.81
N GLY A 213 17.13 1.78 -12.11
CA GLY A 213 17.86 2.38 -13.22
C GLY A 213 17.70 1.56 -14.51
N HIS A 214 18.19 2.08 -15.63
CA HIS A 214 18.11 1.41 -16.94
C HIS A 214 18.72 -0.01 -16.97
N GLN A 215 19.65 -0.30 -16.05
CA GLN A 215 20.38 -1.58 -15.99
C GLN A 215 19.90 -2.53 -14.89
N GLY A 216 18.95 -2.10 -14.04
CA GLY A 216 18.44 -2.87 -12.92
C GLY A 216 18.15 -2.04 -11.66
N LEU A 217 17.85 -2.74 -10.58
CA LEU A 217 17.67 -2.17 -9.24
C LEU A 217 18.93 -1.40 -8.79
N SER A 218 18.73 -0.16 -8.34
CA SER A 218 19.79 0.74 -7.88
C SER A 218 19.68 1.15 -6.42
N ALA A 219 18.51 0.98 -5.79
CA ALA A 219 18.34 1.10 -4.34
C ALA A 219 17.04 0.43 -3.82
N VAL A 220 17.11 -0.16 -2.63
CA VAL A 220 16.00 -0.49 -1.75
C VAL A 220 15.81 0.68 -0.78
N LEU A 221 14.63 1.30 -0.83
CA LEU A 221 14.29 2.51 -0.10
C LEU A 221 13.25 2.21 0.97
N ASP A 222 13.05 3.20 1.85
CA ASP A 222 11.90 3.26 2.76
C ASP A 222 11.82 2.17 3.82
N TRP A 223 12.79 2.21 4.74
CA TRP A 223 12.95 1.25 5.84
C TRP A 223 12.11 1.60 7.07
N GLU A 224 11.03 2.38 6.93
CA GLU A 224 10.26 2.86 8.08
C GLU A 224 9.46 1.76 8.79
N LEU A 225 9.10 0.67 8.10
CA LEU A 225 8.36 -0.47 8.66
C LEU A 225 9.25 -1.65 9.06
N VAL A 226 10.58 -1.45 9.09
CA VAL A 226 11.54 -2.49 9.44
C VAL A 226 11.28 -3.04 10.84
N ARG A 227 11.35 -4.36 10.98
CA ARG A 227 11.14 -5.06 12.26
C ARG A 227 11.75 -6.46 12.21
N LEU A 228 11.63 -7.19 13.31
CA LEU A 228 11.89 -8.63 13.32
C LEU A 228 10.61 -9.40 13.00
N GLY A 229 10.70 -10.38 12.10
CA GLY A 229 9.54 -11.16 11.68
C GLY A 229 9.88 -12.33 10.77
N ASP A 230 8.86 -12.78 10.05
CA ASP A 230 8.93 -13.87 9.08
C ASP A 230 9.38 -13.35 7.71
N PRO A 231 10.46 -13.86 7.10
CA PRO A 231 10.98 -13.39 5.81
C PRO A 231 10.00 -13.60 4.65
N VAL A 232 9.07 -14.56 4.75
CA VAL A 232 8.07 -14.81 3.71
C VAL A 232 7.09 -13.63 3.61
N GLN A 233 6.96 -12.84 4.68
CA GLN A 233 6.14 -11.63 4.69
C GLN A 233 6.56 -10.62 3.62
N ASP A 234 7.86 -10.33 3.47
CA ASP A 234 8.34 -9.36 2.48
C ASP A 234 8.12 -9.87 1.04
N ILE A 235 8.30 -11.17 0.81
CA ILE A 235 8.06 -11.80 -0.49
C ILE A 235 6.57 -11.69 -0.87
N ALA A 236 5.69 -12.06 0.05
CA ALA A 236 4.25 -11.99 -0.15
C ALA A 236 3.76 -10.54 -0.25
N TYR A 237 4.41 -9.60 0.46
CA TYR A 237 4.10 -8.18 0.36
C TYR A 237 4.32 -7.71 -1.07
N LEU A 238 5.49 -7.93 -1.69
CA LEU A 238 5.73 -7.61 -3.11
C LEU A 238 4.68 -8.24 -4.06
N CYS A 239 4.12 -9.38 -3.66
CA CYS A 239 3.09 -10.09 -4.41
C CYS A 239 1.64 -9.64 -4.15
N THR A 240 1.41 -8.70 -3.24
CA THR A 240 0.07 -8.21 -2.90
C THR A 240 -0.58 -7.52 -4.12
N PRO A 241 -1.87 -7.77 -4.45
CA PRO A 241 -2.50 -7.25 -5.67
C PRO A 241 -2.36 -5.74 -5.89
N SER A 242 -2.43 -4.95 -4.82
CA SER A 242 -2.23 -3.49 -4.86
C SER A 242 -0.86 -3.05 -5.38
N TRP A 243 0.15 -3.92 -5.32
CA TRP A 243 1.52 -3.66 -5.79
C TRP A 243 1.82 -4.34 -7.13
N ARG A 244 0.79 -4.83 -7.83
CA ARG A 244 0.91 -5.38 -9.19
C ARG A 244 0.59 -4.37 -10.29
N PHE A 245 0.18 -3.14 -9.92
CA PHE A 245 -0.12 -2.03 -10.83
C PHE A 245 -1.08 -2.39 -11.97
N GLY A 246 -2.10 -3.19 -11.64
CA GLY A 246 -3.13 -3.65 -12.58
C GLY A 246 -2.80 -4.94 -13.34
N GLN A 247 -1.61 -5.52 -13.14
CA GLN A 247 -1.17 -6.75 -13.79
C GLN A 247 -1.43 -7.98 -12.91
N TYR A 248 -2.69 -8.45 -12.84
CA TYR A 248 -3.08 -9.54 -11.92
C TYR A 248 -2.31 -10.85 -12.13
N GLU A 249 -2.06 -11.20 -13.40
CA GLU A 249 -1.32 -12.41 -13.80
C GLU A 249 0.18 -12.33 -13.48
N LYS A 250 0.73 -11.12 -13.34
CA LYS A 250 2.13 -10.89 -12.98
C LYS A 250 2.24 -10.67 -11.47
N VAL A 251 2.07 -11.76 -10.74
CA VAL A 251 1.96 -11.75 -9.27
C VAL A 251 3.13 -11.06 -8.57
N ALA A 252 4.38 -11.22 -9.04
CA ALA A 252 5.54 -10.55 -8.47
C ALA A 252 5.64 -9.10 -8.95
N GLY A 253 5.16 -8.15 -8.14
CA GLY A 253 5.31 -6.71 -8.37
C GLY A 253 4.75 -6.17 -9.69
N GLY A 254 3.96 -6.96 -10.42
CA GLY A 254 3.47 -6.62 -11.76
C GLY A 254 4.45 -6.92 -12.91
N PHE A 255 5.58 -7.61 -12.66
CA PHE A 255 6.59 -7.89 -13.68
C PHE A 255 6.83 -9.39 -13.97
N ASP A 256 6.55 -10.30 -13.05
CA ASP A 256 6.76 -11.76 -13.23
C ASP A 256 5.76 -12.59 -12.39
N SER A 257 5.83 -13.92 -12.46
CA SER A 257 5.01 -14.83 -11.66
C SER A 257 5.55 -15.00 -10.22
N ALA A 258 4.70 -15.45 -9.29
CA ALA A 258 5.12 -15.76 -7.93
C ALA A 258 6.13 -16.92 -7.90
N GLU A 259 5.92 -17.95 -8.73
CA GLU A 259 6.77 -19.13 -8.81
C GLU A 259 8.19 -18.77 -9.27
N SER A 260 8.33 -17.88 -10.25
CA SER A 260 9.63 -17.36 -10.70
C SER A 260 10.35 -16.63 -9.56
N LEU A 261 9.64 -15.80 -8.80
CA LEU A 261 10.20 -15.07 -7.66
C LEU A 261 10.61 -16.01 -6.52
N LEU A 262 9.74 -16.96 -6.14
CA LEU A 262 10.01 -17.93 -5.07
C LEU A 262 11.20 -18.83 -5.42
N ARG A 263 11.31 -19.27 -6.69
CA ARG A 263 12.47 -20.01 -7.18
C ARG A 263 13.75 -19.18 -7.09
N ALA A 264 13.72 -17.95 -7.58
CA ALA A 264 14.87 -17.05 -7.52
C ALA A 264 15.28 -16.75 -6.07
N TYR A 265 14.31 -16.62 -5.16
CA TYR A 265 14.57 -16.44 -3.73
C TYR A 265 15.19 -17.69 -3.10
N ALA A 266 14.71 -18.89 -3.43
CA ALA A 266 15.30 -20.14 -2.95
C ALA A 266 16.75 -20.30 -3.43
N GLU A 267 17.03 -19.99 -4.71
CA GLU A 267 18.39 -19.96 -5.26
C GLU A 267 19.28 -18.93 -4.54
N ALA A 268 18.74 -17.74 -4.25
CA ALA A 268 19.49 -16.66 -3.64
C ALA A 268 19.73 -16.86 -2.14
N SER A 269 18.76 -17.42 -1.41
CA SER A 269 18.75 -17.58 0.05
C SER A 269 19.27 -18.94 0.53
N GLY A 270 19.09 -19.99 -0.28
CA GLY A 270 19.34 -21.37 0.11
C GLY A 270 18.15 -22.02 0.84
N SER A 271 16.98 -21.38 0.86
CA SER A 271 15.78 -21.87 1.57
C SER A 271 14.55 -21.82 0.68
N GLU A 272 13.87 -22.95 0.55
CA GLU A 272 12.57 -23.02 -0.13
C GLU A 272 11.48 -22.39 0.76
N VAL A 273 10.48 -21.80 0.10
CA VAL A 273 9.33 -21.21 0.76
C VAL A 273 8.15 -22.16 0.61
N ASP A 274 7.58 -22.55 1.76
CA ASP A 274 6.32 -23.31 1.79
C ASP A 274 5.19 -22.49 1.11
N PRO A 275 4.53 -23.04 0.07
CA PRO A 275 3.42 -22.39 -0.61
C PRO A 275 2.27 -21.98 0.32
N ASP A 276 1.98 -22.76 1.37
CA ASP A 276 0.88 -22.45 2.29
C ASP A 276 1.25 -21.27 3.20
N ARG A 277 2.50 -21.21 3.67
CA ARG A 277 3.06 -20.06 4.39
C ARG A 277 3.08 -18.80 3.50
N PHE A 278 3.43 -18.92 2.23
CA PHE A 278 3.36 -17.80 1.28
C PHE A 278 1.91 -17.31 1.11
N ARG A 279 0.96 -18.22 0.92
CA ARG A 279 -0.46 -17.89 0.79
C ARG A 279 -1.00 -17.19 2.03
N PHE A 280 -0.64 -17.68 3.22
CA PHE A 280 -0.98 -17.04 4.49
C PHE A 280 -0.52 -15.58 4.51
N TRP A 281 0.74 -15.31 4.18
CA TRP A 281 1.27 -13.94 4.18
C TRP A 281 0.70 -13.07 3.06
N LEU A 282 0.30 -13.66 1.94
CA LEU A 282 -0.34 -12.92 0.85
C LEU A 282 -1.75 -12.45 1.26
N ILE A 283 -2.53 -13.32 1.90
CA ILE A 283 -3.84 -12.96 2.47
C ILE A 283 -3.68 -11.94 3.59
N TYR A 284 -2.72 -12.15 4.50
CA TYR A 284 -2.42 -11.20 5.57
C TYR A 284 -2.07 -9.81 5.01
N SER A 285 -1.13 -9.73 4.07
CA SER A 285 -0.68 -8.46 3.48
C SER A 285 -1.80 -7.74 2.72
N THR A 286 -2.65 -8.50 2.04
CA THR A 286 -3.83 -7.99 1.34
C THR A 286 -4.84 -7.40 2.33
N LEU A 287 -5.17 -8.13 3.40
CA LEU A 287 -6.06 -7.64 4.46
C LEU A 287 -5.46 -6.43 5.20
N TRP A 288 -4.15 -6.45 5.45
CA TRP A 288 -3.42 -5.35 6.12
C TRP A 288 -3.56 -4.04 5.34
N TRP A 289 -3.43 -4.10 4.01
CA TRP A 289 -3.69 -2.94 3.16
C TRP A 289 -5.14 -2.45 3.26
N GLY A 290 -6.11 -3.37 3.37
CA GLY A 290 -7.52 -3.04 3.60
C GLY A 290 -7.74 -2.27 4.91
N VAL A 291 -7.13 -2.72 6.00
CA VAL A 291 -7.17 -2.03 7.30
C VAL A 291 -6.43 -0.69 7.24
N ALA A 292 -5.29 -0.61 6.55
CA ALA A 292 -4.56 0.64 6.34
C ALA A 292 -5.41 1.68 5.60
N CYS A 293 -6.20 1.28 4.59
CA CYS A 293 -7.16 2.15 3.91
C CYS A 293 -8.22 2.69 4.91
N MET A 294 -8.75 1.83 5.78
CA MET A 294 -9.69 2.28 6.82
C MET A 294 -9.04 3.27 7.80
N VAL A 295 -7.79 3.05 8.17
CA VAL A 295 -7.00 3.97 9.01
C VAL A 295 -6.87 5.34 8.33
N MET A 296 -6.63 5.42 7.01
CA MET A 296 -6.62 6.70 6.29
C MET A 296 -7.93 7.47 6.43
N GLY A 297 -9.07 6.77 6.34
CA GLY A 297 -10.38 7.36 6.58
C GLY A 297 -10.60 7.80 8.03
N GLN A 298 -10.01 7.09 9.00
CA GLN A 298 -10.07 7.48 10.42
C GLN A 298 -9.21 8.70 10.72
N ILE A 299 -8.00 8.79 10.18
CA ILE A 299 -7.11 9.96 10.35
C ILE A 299 -7.80 11.23 9.86
N TRP A 300 -8.51 11.15 8.73
CA TRP A 300 -9.30 12.27 8.21
C TRP A 300 -10.45 12.67 9.17
N ARG A 301 -11.11 11.69 9.80
CA ARG A 301 -12.22 11.92 10.74
C ARG A 301 -11.77 12.50 12.08
N SER A 302 -10.64 12.06 12.62
CA SER A 302 -10.15 12.45 13.95
C SER A 302 -9.49 13.84 13.99
N HIS A 303 -9.76 14.70 13.01
CA HIS A 303 -9.17 16.04 12.85
C HIS A 303 -7.63 16.04 12.72
N GLY A 304 -7.05 14.91 12.27
CA GLY A 304 -5.65 14.86 11.86
C GLY A 304 -5.45 15.51 10.48
N ASP A 305 -4.66 14.87 9.62
CA ASP A 305 -4.49 15.28 8.24
C ASP A 305 -5.82 15.16 7.45
N ARG A 306 -6.38 16.32 7.06
CA ARG A 306 -7.66 16.45 6.34
C ARG A 306 -7.52 16.47 4.81
N SER A 307 -6.42 15.95 4.27
CA SER A 307 -6.19 15.85 2.83
C SER A 307 -7.28 15.07 2.11
N LEU A 308 -7.55 15.48 0.86
CA LEU A 308 -8.54 14.85 0.01
C LEU A 308 -8.14 13.42 -0.34
N GLU A 309 -6.86 13.18 -0.56
CA GLU A 309 -6.30 11.87 -0.90
C GLU A 309 -6.64 10.81 0.14
N ARG A 310 -6.62 11.15 1.44
CA ARG A 310 -6.97 10.19 2.49
C ARG A 310 -8.41 9.70 2.40
N THR A 311 -9.34 10.56 1.99
CA THR A 311 -10.73 10.14 1.80
C THR A 311 -10.89 9.19 0.62
N VAL A 312 -10.17 9.47 -0.49
CA VAL A 312 -10.18 8.60 -1.67
C VAL A 312 -9.45 7.28 -1.42
N ILE A 313 -8.31 7.30 -0.73
CA ILE A 313 -7.59 6.08 -0.30
C ILE A 313 -8.48 5.26 0.65
N GLY A 314 -9.22 5.91 1.55
CA GLY A 314 -10.19 5.25 2.42
C GLY A 314 -11.29 4.48 1.68
N ARG A 315 -11.55 4.79 0.40
CA ARG A 315 -12.48 4.05 -0.46
C ARG A 315 -11.83 2.86 -1.17
N ARG A 316 -10.50 2.67 -1.09
CA ARG A 316 -9.82 1.49 -1.66
C ARG A 316 -10.05 0.21 -0.85
N VAL A 317 -10.80 0.28 0.25
CA VAL A 317 -11.31 -0.88 0.99
C VAL A 317 -12.04 -1.87 0.06
N SER A 318 -12.82 -1.37 -0.90
CA SER A 318 -13.54 -2.23 -1.85
C SER A 318 -12.64 -2.92 -2.87
N GLU A 319 -11.43 -2.40 -3.15
CA GLU A 319 -10.43 -3.12 -3.95
C GLU A 319 -10.01 -4.41 -3.22
N VAL A 320 -9.75 -4.29 -1.92
CA VAL A 320 -9.29 -5.39 -1.08
C VAL A 320 -10.39 -6.42 -0.83
N GLU A 321 -11.67 -6.02 -0.78
CA GLU A 321 -12.79 -6.97 -0.75
C GLU A 321 -12.76 -7.90 -1.99
N ILE A 322 -12.50 -7.36 -3.18
CA ILE A 322 -12.36 -8.16 -4.40
C ILE A 322 -11.08 -8.99 -4.40
N ASP A 323 -9.96 -8.42 -3.95
CA ASP A 323 -8.69 -9.13 -3.88
C ASP A 323 -8.77 -10.35 -2.95
N LEU A 324 -9.33 -10.18 -1.75
CA LEU A 324 -9.55 -11.28 -0.81
C LEU A 324 -10.51 -12.32 -1.40
N ALA A 325 -11.56 -11.88 -2.09
CA ALA A 325 -12.49 -12.81 -2.73
C ALA A 325 -11.78 -13.69 -3.78
N LEU A 326 -10.98 -13.07 -4.66
CA LEU A 326 -10.20 -13.78 -5.67
C LEU A 326 -9.18 -14.74 -5.06
N LEU A 327 -8.47 -14.32 -4.00
CA LEU A 327 -7.50 -15.17 -3.29
C LEU A 327 -8.18 -16.35 -2.59
N PHE A 328 -9.33 -16.14 -1.95
CA PHE A 328 -10.05 -17.23 -1.29
C PHE A 328 -10.65 -18.23 -2.28
N GLU A 329 -11.08 -17.80 -3.47
CA GLU A 329 -11.52 -18.74 -4.50
C GLU A 329 -10.43 -19.72 -4.97
N GLU A 330 -9.15 -19.41 -4.77
CA GLU A 330 -8.07 -20.35 -5.10
C GLU A 330 -8.01 -21.54 -4.12
N ILE A 331 -8.59 -21.40 -2.94
CA ILE A 331 -8.58 -22.44 -1.90
C ILE A 331 -9.97 -23.01 -1.58
N LEU A 332 -11.03 -22.32 -1.97
CA LEU A 332 -12.40 -22.79 -1.77
C LEU A 332 -12.79 -23.88 -2.80
N PRO A 333 -13.69 -24.82 -2.44
CA PRO A 333 -14.17 -25.83 -3.37
C PRO A 333 -14.81 -25.21 -4.62
N GLY A 334 -14.51 -25.72 -5.82
CA GLY A 334 -15.06 -25.17 -7.07
C GLY A 334 -16.60 -25.19 -7.14
N GLU A 335 -17.25 -26.09 -6.39
CA GLU A 335 -18.71 -26.27 -6.33
C GLU A 335 -19.44 -25.05 -5.74
N ILE A 336 -18.78 -24.28 -4.87
CA ILE A 336 -19.36 -23.07 -4.27
C ILE A 336 -19.02 -21.80 -5.07
N CYS A 337 -18.04 -21.88 -5.98
CA CYS A 337 -17.61 -20.78 -6.85
C CYS A 337 -18.46 -20.73 -8.13
N SER A 338 -19.79 -20.70 -7.98
CA SER A 338 -20.71 -20.60 -9.11
C SER A 338 -20.63 -19.25 -9.82
N PRO A 339 -21.00 -19.17 -11.11
CA PRO A 339 -21.23 -17.91 -11.78
C PRO A 339 -22.26 -17.05 -11.06
N LEU A 340 -22.09 -15.74 -11.13
CA LEU A 340 -22.97 -14.73 -10.56
C LEU A 340 -23.84 -14.13 -11.65
N ASP A 341 -25.14 -13.98 -11.35
CA ASP A 341 -26.04 -13.11 -12.10
C ASP A 341 -25.91 -11.69 -11.54
N TRP A 342 -25.18 -10.83 -12.26
CA TRP A 342 -24.91 -9.47 -11.83
C TRP A 342 -24.77 -8.53 -13.02
N SER A 343 -25.37 -7.35 -12.88
CA SER A 343 -25.22 -6.24 -13.83
C SER A 343 -25.21 -4.91 -13.08
N ILE A 344 -24.68 -3.87 -13.73
CA ILE A 344 -24.87 -2.50 -13.28
C ILE A 344 -26.35 -2.13 -13.48
N PRO A 345 -26.99 -1.39 -12.55
CA PRO A 345 -28.35 -0.92 -12.72
C PRO A 345 -28.52 -0.10 -14.00
N ASP A 346 -29.66 -0.21 -14.65
CA ASP A 346 -29.99 0.59 -15.83
C ASP A 346 -30.02 2.09 -15.49
N GLU A 347 -29.70 2.92 -16.49
CA GLU A 347 -29.81 4.37 -16.36
C GLU A 347 -31.28 4.76 -16.11
N ARG A 348 -31.49 5.63 -15.13
CA ARG A 348 -32.83 6.14 -14.78
C ARG A 348 -33.27 7.18 -15.80
N ALA A 349 -34.57 7.23 -16.10
CA ALA A 349 -35.12 8.18 -17.06
C ALA A 349 -34.82 9.65 -16.68
N GLU A 350 -34.29 10.42 -17.64
CA GLU A 350 -33.82 11.81 -17.51
C GLU A 350 -34.95 12.86 -17.51
N THR A 351 -36.05 12.61 -16.79
CA THR A 351 -37.18 13.57 -16.73
C THR A 351 -37.48 13.97 -15.31
N GLY A 352 -37.69 15.28 -15.07
CA GLY A 352 -38.07 15.82 -13.78
C GLY A 352 -37.06 16.82 -13.22
N GLU A 353 -36.93 16.83 -11.89
CA GLU A 353 -35.94 17.65 -11.18
C GLU A 353 -34.52 17.11 -11.37
N THR A 354 -33.53 18.02 -11.42
CA THR A 354 -32.11 17.64 -11.52
C THR A 354 -31.67 16.79 -10.33
N GLY A 355 -31.19 15.59 -10.60
CA GLY A 355 -30.69 14.65 -9.62
C GLY A 355 -29.30 15.01 -9.09
N TYR A 356 -28.95 14.46 -7.92
CA TYR A 356 -27.61 14.63 -7.34
C TYR A 356 -26.49 14.09 -8.25
N GLY A 357 -26.75 13.02 -9.01
CA GLY A 357 -25.81 12.46 -9.98
C GLY A 357 -25.45 13.48 -11.07
N GLU A 358 -26.45 14.15 -11.65
CA GLU A 358 -26.27 15.18 -12.67
C GLU A 358 -25.46 16.38 -12.15
N LEU A 359 -25.75 16.84 -10.93
CA LEU A 359 -24.97 17.92 -10.29
C LEU A 359 -23.50 17.52 -10.13
N LEU A 360 -23.22 16.29 -9.71
CA LEU A 360 -21.86 15.79 -9.52
C LEU A 360 -21.13 15.59 -10.86
N THR A 361 -21.84 15.18 -11.92
CA THR A 361 -21.33 15.14 -13.30
C THR A 361 -20.92 16.53 -13.76
N ALA A 362 -21.82 17.52 -13.65
CA ALA A 362 -21.56 18.89 -14.08
C ALA A 362 -20.33 19.50 -13.36
N LEU A 363 -20.17 19.24 -12.05
CA LEU A 363 -18.99 19.66 -11.29
C LEU A 363 -17.71 18.98 -11.79
N GLY A 364 -17.78 17.70 -12.12
CA GLY A 364 -16.64 16.93 -12.65
C GLY A 364 -16.20 17.40 -14.02
N GLU A 365 -17.16 17.67 -14.91
CA GLU A 365 -16.95 18.23 -16.25
C GLU A 365 -16.34 19.63 -16.15
N TRP A 366 -16.96 20.54 -15.37
CA TRP A 366 -16.42 21.89 -15.16
C TRP A 366 -15.00 21.88 -14.60
N ASN A 367 -14.71 21.02 -13.61
CA ASN A 367 -13.35 20.87 -13.07
C ASN A 367 -12.37 20.40 -14.16
N THR A 368 -12.77 19.44 -14.99
CA THR A 368 -11.90 18.89 -16.04
C THR A 368 -11.66 19.88 -17.18
N GLU A 369 -12.70 20.59 -17.60
CA GLU A 369 -12.67 21.46 -18.78
C GLU A 369 -12.20 22.89 -18.48
N HIS A 370 -12.42 23.39 -17.26
CA HIS A 370 -12.20 24.81 -16.95
C HIS A 370 -11.20 25.04 -15.80
N VAL A 371 -11.02 24.08 -14.88
CA VAL A 371 -10.07 24.21 -13.77
C VAL A 371 -8.74 23.55 -14.09
N GLN A 372 -8.73 22.25 -14.39
CA GLN A 372 -7.52 21.46 -14.62
C GLN A 372 -6.56 22.01 -15.69
N PRO A 373 -7.02 22.59 -16.82
CA PRO A 373 -6.11 23.11 -17.85
C PRO A 373 -5.20 24.23 -17.33
N GLY A 374 -5.66 25.02 -16.36
CA GLY A 374 -4.89 26.10 -15.73
C GLY A 374 -4.04 25.69 -14.53
N LEU A 375 -3.96 24.40 -14.21
CA LEU A 375 -3.22 23.88 -13.04
C LEU A 375 -1.99 23.06 -13.41
N ASP A 376 -0.99 23.13 -12.53
CA ASP A 376 0.32 22.48 -12.66
C ASP A 376 0.65 21.66 -11.40
N GLY A 377 1.63 20.77 -11.52
CA GLY A 377 2.24 20.08 -10.37
C GLY A 377 1.24 19.45 -9.41
N HIS A 378 1.41 19.74 -8.11
CA HIS A 378 0.57 19.19 -7.05
C HIS A 378 -0.89 19.67 -7.12
N ALA A 379 -1.15 20.92 -7.51
CA ALA A 379 -2.51 21.44 -7.64
C ALA A 379 -3.30 20.69 -8.73
N LYS A 380 -2.65 20.40 -9.87
CA LYS A 380 -3.25 19.58 -10.93
C LYS A 380 -3.55 18.16 -10.45
N PHE A 381 -2.65 17.58 -9.66
CA PHE A 381 -2.87 16.27 -9.04
C PHE A 381 -4.08 16.30 -8.11
N GLN A 382 -4.18 17.26 -7.20
CA GLN A 382 -5.33 17.43 -6.30
C GLN A 382 -6.66 17.56 -7.05
N SER A 383 -6.68 18.35 -8.13
CA SER A 383 -7.87 18.49 -8.96
C SER A 383 -8.30 17.19 -9.65
N ARG A 384 -7.34 16.31 -10.03
CA ARG A 384 -7.66 14.95 -10.51
C ARG A 384 -8.21 14.06 -9.41
N VAL A 385 -7.67 14.15 -8.19
CA VAL A 385 -8.20 13.43 -7.03
C VAL A 385 -9.63 13.88 -6.72
N ALA A 386 -9.92 15.19 -6.81
CA ALA A 386 -11.26 15.74 -6.67
C ALA A 386 -12.22 15.22 -7.75
N GLY A 387 -11.78 15.17 -9.01
CA GLY A 387 -12.56 14.55 -10.08
C GLY A 387 -12.91 13.08 -9.80
N ASN A 388 -11.95 12.31 -9.25
CA ASN A 388 -12.22 10.93 -8.85
C ASN A 388 -13.26 10.85 -7.72
N ALA A 389 -13.12 11.67 -6.68
CA ALA A 389 -14.06 11.73 -5.57
C ALA A 389 -15.49 12.10 -6.02
N LEU A 390 -15.64 13.05 -6.94
CA LEU A 390 -16.93 13.39 -7.57
C LEU A 390 -17.51 12.19 -8.33
N GLY A 391 -16.69 11.45 -9.07
CA GLY A 391 -17.11 10.24 -9.75
C GLY A 391 -17.61 9.14 -8.80
N ILE A 392 -16.95 8.95 -7.65
CA ILE A 392 -17.39 8.03 -6.59
C ILE A 392 -18.75 8.47 -6.05
N ALA A 393 -18.88 9.75 -5.68
CA ALA A 393 -20.12 10.30 -5.15
C ALA A 393 -21.28 10.18 -6.15
N ARG A 394 -21.01 10.39 -7.44
CA ARG A 394 -22.00 10.25 -8.52
C ARG A 394 -22.54 8.82 -8.59
N ARG A 395 -21.66 7.82 -8.71
CA ARG A 395 -22.07 6.41 -8.78
C ARG A 395 -22.77 5.96 -7.50
N GLN A 396 -22.35 6.49 -6.34
CA GLN A 396 -23.04 6.24 -5.08
C GLN A 396 -24.46 6.82 -5.06
N ALA A 397 -24.69 7.98 -5.67
CA ALA A 397 -26.02 8.58 -5.80
C ALA A 397 -26.90 7.82 -6.80
N GLU A 398 -26.32 7.38 -7.92
CA GLU A 398 -27.02 6.68 -9.01
C GLU A 398 -27.35 5.22 -8.65
N TRP A 399 -26.35 4.42 -8.24
CA TRP A 399 -26.47 2.97 -8.08
C TRP A 399 -26.60 2.52 -6.62
N GLY A 400 -26.16 3.36 -5.68
CA GLY A 400 -26.13 3.02 -4.26
C GLY A 400 -27.47 2.58 -3.67
N PRO A 401 -28.64 3.19 -4.01
CA PRO A 401 -29.93 2.72 -3.54
C PRO A 401 -30.25 1.28 -3.98
N ASP A 402 -30.03 0.97 -5.26
CA ASP A 402 -30.36 -0.32 -5.86
C ASP A 402 -29.47 -1.44 -5.28
N PHE A 403 -28.16 -1.19 -5.15
CA PHE A 403 -27.24 -2.11 -4.51
C PHE A 403 -27.56 -2.34 -3.02
N ARG A 404 -27.97 -1.31 -2.28
CA ARG A 404 -28.41 -1.49 -0.88
C ARG A 404 -29.65 -2.35 -0.78
N GLU A 405 -30.61 -2.20 -1.69
CA GLU A 405 -31.81 -3.03 -1.72
C GLU A 405 -31.48 -4.48 -2.08
N ALA A 406 -30.68 -4.70 -3.12
CA ALA A 406 -30.22 -6.03 -3.51
C ALA A 406 -29.46 -6.72 -2.38
N SER A 407 -28.53 -6.03 -1.72
CA SER A 407 -27.79 -6.55 -0.58
C SER A 407 -28.70 -6.94 0.60
N ARG A 408 -29.69 -6.10 0.94
CA ARG A 408 -30.69 -6.42 1.97
C ARG A 408 -31.54 -7.64 1.61
N ALA A 409 -31.97 -7.75 0.36
CA ALA A 409 -32.75 -8.89 -0.11
C ALA A 409 -31.94 -10.20 -0.02
N ARG A 410 -30.65 -10.16 -0.40
CA ARG A 410 -29.72 -11.30 -0.26
C ARG A 410 -29.55 -11.70 1.20
N LEU A 411 -29.29 -10.74 2.09
CA LEU A 411 -29.14 -10.98 3.53
C LEU A 411 -30.41 -11.64 4.13
N ALA A 412 -31.59 -11.09 3.80
CA ALA A 412 -32.87 -11.67 4.23
C ALA A 412 -33.07 -13.11 3.72
N ALA A 413 -32.65 -13.41 2.49
CA ALA A 413 -32.73 -14.75 1.90
C ALA A 413 -31.76 -15.76 2.57
N ILE A 414 -30.59 -15.30 3.02
CA ILE A 414 -29.62 -16.12 3.76
C ILE A 414 -30.07 -16.32 5.22
N GLY A 415 -30.89 -15.40 5.76
CA GLY A 415 -31.43 -15.49 7.12
C GLY A 415 -30.58 -14.77 8.18
N TYR A 416 -29.73 -13.83 7.77
CA TYR A 416 -28.90 -13.02 8.66
C TYR A 416 -29.05 -11.54 8.33
N ASP A 417 -28.98 -10.67 9.34
CA ASP A 417 -28.61 -9.28 9.09
C ASP A 417 -27.09 -9.12 8.90
N HIS A 418 -26.64 -7.93 8.51
CA HIS A 418 -25.23 -7.64 8.25
C HIS A 418 -24.34 -7.89 9.48
N GLY A 419 -24.81 -7.50 10.67
CA GLY A 419 -24.04 -7.65 11.92
C GLY A 419 -23.93 -9.10 12.36
N GLN A 420 -25.02 -9.87 12.22
CA GLN A 420 -25.05 -11.31 12.44
C GLN A 420 -24.10 -12.03 11.49
N LEU A 421 -24.09 -11.66 10.20
CA LEU A 421 -23.17 -12.24 9.23
C LEU A 421 -21.70 -11.96 9.59
N CYS A 422 -21.36 -10.69 9.89
CA CYS A 422 -20.01 -10.32 10.32
C CYS A 422 -19.57 -11.11 11.56
N THR A 423 -20.41 -11.14 12.61
CA THR A 423 -20.09 -11.83 13.87
C THR A 423 -19.92 -13.33 13.64
N GLY A 424 -20.83 -13.95 12.89
CA GLY A 424 -20.77 -15.37 12.60
C GLY A 424 -19.56 -15.77 11.76
N LEU A 425 -19.15 -14.94 10.79
CA LEU A 425 -17.92 -15.16 10.02
C LEU A 425 -16.66 -15.00 10.90
N SER A 426 -16.64 -14.00 11.78
CA SER A 426 -15.53 -13.74 12.71
C SER A 426 -15.31 -14.91 13.68
N ASN A 427 -16.40 -15.45 14.23
CA ASN A 427 -16.36 -16.58 15.16
C ASN A 427 -16.20 -17.95 14.49
N GLY A 428 -16.47 -18.05 13.18
CA GLY A 428 -16.56 -19.31 12.46
C GLY A 428 -17.89 -20.05 12.63
N ASP A 429 -18.92 -19.40 13.19
CA ASP A 429 -20.28 -19.93 13.33
C ASP A 429 -21.00 -20.00 11.97
N ILE A 430 -20.64 -19.12 11.04
CA ILE A 430 -21.13 -19.10 9.65
C ILE A 430 -19.95 -19.41 8.74
N GLY A 431 -20.03 -20.54 8.03
CA GLY A 431 -19.02 -20.92 7.04
C GLY A 431 -19.24 -20.23 5.70
N ILE A 432 -18.16 -19.77 5.08
CA ILE A 432 -18.18 -19.26 3.70
C ILE A 432 -18.50 -20.35 2.67
N THR A 433 -18.46 -21.62 3.08
CA THR A 433 -18.79 -22.77 2.23
C THR A 433 -20.28 -22.93 1.96
N ALA A 434 -21.15 -22.11 2.56
CA ALA A 434 -22.53 -21.98 2.12
C ALA A 434 -22.58 -21.14 0.83
N PRO A 435 -23.00 -21.68 -0.33
CA PRO A 435 -22.92 -20.97 -1.61
C PRO A 435 -23.58 -19.59 -1.59
N THR A 436 -24.73 -19.47 -0.93
CA THR A 436 -25.47 -18.20 -0.84
C THR A 436 -24.74 -17.14 0.00
N VAL A 437 -23.99 -17.54 1.02
CA VAL A 437 -23.11 -16.64 1.79
C VAL A 437 -21.98 -16.16 0.90
N TRP A 438 -21.33 -17.07 0.17
CA TRP A 438 -20.23 -16.71 -0.72
C TRP A 438 -20.65 -15.79 -1.87
N ASP A 439 -21.79 -16.07 -2.48
CA ASP A 439 -22.40 -15.21 -3.50
C ASP A 439 -22.66 -13.81 -2.95
N HIS A 440 -23.20 -13.71 -1.74
CA HIS A 440 -23.42 -12.40 -1.11
C HIS A 440 -22.12 -11.62 -0.91
N LEU A 441 -21.03 -12.28 -0.50
CA LEU A 441 -19.73 -11.61 -0.32
C LEU A 441 -19.16 -11.11 -1.66
N ARG A 442 -19.17 -11.96 -2.69
CA ARG A 442 -18.67 -11.61 -4.03
C ARG A 442 -19.51 -10.50 -4.68
N LEU A 443 -20.84 -10.60 -4.62
CA LEU A 443 -21.75 -9.58 -5.16
C LEU A 443 -21.60 -8.25 -4.43
N SER A 444 -21.52 -8.25 -3.10
CA SER A 444 -21.35 -7.01 -2.33
C SER A 444 -20.00 -6.34 -2.64
N ALA A 445 -18.94 -7.13 -2.86
CA ALA A 445 -17.65 -6.62 -3.30
C ALA A 445 -17.71 -6.00 -4.72
N LEU A 446 -18.40 -6.65 -5.69
CA LEU A 446 -18.60 -6.09 -7.03
C LEU A 446 -19.36 -4.76 -7.00
N GLU A 447 -20.44 -4.70 -6.24
CA GLU A 447 -21.30 -3.51 -6.08
C GLU A 447 -20.50 -2.33 -5.52
N ARG A 448 -19.77 -2.57 -4.42
CA ARG A 448 -18.97 -1.52 -3.76
C ARG A 448 -17.80 -1.08 -4.62
N LEU A 449 -17.07 -2.01 -5.24
CA LEU A 449 -15.93 -1.67 -6.09
C LEU A 449 -16.36 -0.92 -7.35
N SER A 450 -17.51 -1.26 -7.94
CA SER A 450 -18.04 -0.56 -9.11
C SER A 450 -18.36 0.91 -8.81
N ILE A 451 -18.77 1.22 -7.58
CA ILE A 451 -18.94 2.60 -7.11
C ILE A 451 -17.58 3.26 -6.86
N ASP A 452 -16.66 2.60 -6.16
CA ASP A 452 -15.45 3.24 -5.67
C ASP A 452 -14.34 3.35 -6.72
N GLN A 453 -14.03 2.25 -7.39
CA GLN A 453 -12.87 2.15 -8.29
C GLN A 453 -13.23 1.31 -9.53
N PRO A 454 -14.13 1.80 -10.41
CA PRO A 454 -14.60 1.05 -11.58
C PRO A 454 -13.50 0.73 -12.61
N LYS A 455 -12.32 1.36 -12.48
CA LYS A 455 -11.15 1.12 -13.33
C LYS A 455 -10.11 0.22 -12.66
N TYR A 456 -10.37 -0.25 -11.44
CA TYR A 456 -9.47 -1.18 -10.76
C TYR A 456 -9.41 -2.50 -11.54
N ALA A 457 -8.20 -2.99 -11.83
CA ALA A 457 -8.03 -4.15 -12.69
C ALA A 457 -8.68 -5.42 -12.10
N GLY A 458 -8.77 -5.52 -10.77
CA GLY A 458 -9.42 -6.63 -10.08
C GLY A 458 -10.88 -6.78 -10.43
N LEU A 459 -11.59 -5.66 -10.69
CA LEU A 459 -12.99 -5.71 -11.11
C LEU A 459 -13.13 -6.47 -12.44
N LYS A 460 -12.26 -6.20 -13.41
CA LYS A 460 -12.27 -6.89 -14.71
C LYS A 460 -11.95 -8.38 -14.56
N VAL A 461 -11.00 -8.73 -13.70
CA VAL A 461 -10.63 -10.13 -13.41
C VAL A 461 -11.80 -10.86 -12.76
N ALA A 462 -12.39 -10.27 -11.72
CA ALA A 462 -13.56 -10.78 -11.03
C ALA A 462 -14.75 -10.99 -11.98
N LEU A 463 -15.10 -9.98 -12.78
CA LEU A 463 -16.20 -10.11 -13.74
C LEU A 463 -15.95 -11.20 -14.77
N LYS A 464 -14.73 -11.33 -15.32
CA LYS A 464 -14.39 -12.41 -16.25
C LYS A 464 -14.50 -13.78 -15.58
N LYS A 465 -14.11 -13.89 -14.30
CA LYS A 465 -14.12 -15.14 -13.55
C LYS A 465 -15.51 -15.55 -13.09
N TRP A 466 -16.35 -14.58 -12.74
CA TRP A 466 -17.66 -14.81 -12.13
C TRP A 466 -18.83 -14.68 -13.10
N SER A 467 -18.63 -14.19 -14.33
CA SER A 467 -19.68 -14.20 -15.34
C SER A 467 -19.98 -15.62 -15.82
N SER A 468 -21.26 -15.91 -16.09
CA SER A 468 -21.64 -17.09 -16.86
C SER A 468 -21.00 -16.99 -18.26
N SER A 469 -20.26 -18.03 -18.68
CA SER A 469 -19.62 -18.07 -20.01
C SER A 469 -20.62 -18.11 -21.15
#